data_AF-A0A353RA43-F1
#
_entry.id   AF-A0A353RA43-F1
#
_cell.length_a   1.000
_cell.length_b   1.000
_cell.length_c   1.000
_cell.angle_alpha   90.00
_cell.angle_beta   90.00
_cell.angle_gamma   90.00
#
_symmetry.space_group_name_H-M   'P 1'
#
loop_
_entity.id
_entity.type
_entity.pdbx_description
1 polymer ?
#
loop_
_entity_poly.entity_id
_entity_poly.type
_entity_poly.pdbx_seq_one_letter_code
_entity_poly.pdbx_strand_id
1 'polypeptide(L)' 'METNTICALATPHATGALALVRMSGPQALEIAGKVFRTAACADLRQSEGYRT' A
#
# COMPACT_ATOMS: atom_id res chain seq x y z
N MET A 1 -14.53 -9.12 -16.47
CA MET A 1 -13.20 -8.51 -16.72
C MET A 1 -12.49 -8.51 -15.39
N GLU A 2 -11.44 -9.32 -15.24
CA GLU A 2 -10.61 -9.34 -14.04
C GLU A 2 -9.75 -8.08 -14.02
N THR A 3 -9.87 -7.25 -12.97
CA THR A 3 -9.07 -6.04 -12.82
C THR A 3 -7.84 -6.38 -11.97
N ASN A 4 -6.66 -6.42 -12.62
CA ASN A 4 -5.39 -6.66 -11.94
C ASN A 4 -5.09 -5.56 -10.92
N THR A 5 -4.36 -5.93 -9.85
CA THR A 5 -3.78 -4.94 -8.94
C THR A 5 -2.48 -4.40 -9.52
N ILE A 6 -2.41 -3.08 -9.67
CA ILE A 6 -1.27 -2.36 -10.26
C ILE A 6 -0.59 -1.46 -9.22
N CYS A 7 0.65 -1.04 -9.49
CA CYS A 7 1.36 -0.03 -8.69
C CYS A 7 2.22 0.88 -9.55
N ALA A 8 2.49 2.10 -9.06
CA ALA A 8 3.39 3.06 -9.69
C ALA A 8 3.97 4.05 -8.65
N LEU A 9 5.08 4.70 -9.01
CA LEU A 9 5.55 5.89 -8.30
C LEU A 9 4.54 7.02 -8.49
N ALA A 10 4.09 7.61 -7.39
CA ALA A 10 3.12 8.71 -7.38
C ALA A 10 3.77 10.08 -7.10
N THR A 11 5.09 10.10 -6.88
CA THR A 11 5.91 11.30 -6.70
C THR A 11 6.99 11.37 -7.78
N PRO A 12 7.50 12.57 -8.14
CA PRO A 12 8.59 12.71 -9.11
C PRO A 12 9.84 11.91 -8.75
N HIS A 13 10.63 11.57 -9.78
CA HIS A 13 11.97 11.00 -9.61
C HIS A 13 12.95 12.11 -9.19
N ALA A 14 12.97 12.41 -7.90
CA ALA A 14 13.87 13.38 -7.31
C ALA A 14 14.17 13.01 -5.85
N THR A 15 15.30 13.48 -5.33
CA THR A 15 15.59 13.43 -3.90
C THR A 15 14.59 14.33 -3.16
N GLY A 16 14.01 13.82 -2.08
CA GLY A 16 13.06 14.56 -1.23
C GLY A 16 12.90 13.89 0.13
N ALA A 17 12.16 14.53 1.03
CA ALA A 17 11.93 14.00 2.37
C ALA A 17 11.08 12.71 2.38
N LEU A 18 10.21 12.55 1.38
CA LEU A 18 9.25 11.45 1.28
C LEU A 18 9.11 11.02 -0.18
N ALA A 19 8.73 9.77 -0.38
CA ALA A 19 8.31 9.22 -1.66
C ALA A 19 7.02 8.42 -1.48
N LEU A 20 6.19 8.35 -2.53
CA LEU A 20 4.94 7.60 -2.50
C LEU A 20 4.90 6.56 -3.62
N VAL A 21 4.70 5.29 -3.24
CA VAL A 21 4.28 4.22 -4.16
C VAL A 21 2.78 4.04 -4.00
N ARG A 22 2.00 4.23 -5.06
CA ARG A 22 0.55 4.03 -5.06
C ARG A 22 0.21 2.67 -5.63
N MET A 23 -0.69 1.96 -4.97
CA MET A 23 -1.26 0.68 -5.44
C MET A 23 -2.78 0.83 -5.66
N SER A 24 -3.33 0.12 -6.65
CA SER A 24 -4.77 0.14 -6.95
C SER A 24 -5.24 -1.20 -7.48
N GLY A 25 -6.39 -1.67 -6.97
CA GLY A 25 -6.99 -2.95 -7.35
C GLY A 25 -7.46 -3.74 -6.14
N PRO A 26 -8.20 -4.85 -6.37
CA PRO A 26 -8.86 -5.62 -5.32
C PRO A 26 -7.90 -6.24 -4.29
N GLN A 27 -6.64 -6.48 -4.67
CA GLN A 27 -5.65 -7.12 -3.80
C GLN A 27 -4.62 -6.14 -3.24
N ALA A 28 -4.81 -4.81 -3.40
CA ALA A 28 -3.80 -3.82 -3.02
C ALA A 28 -3.36 -3.94 -1.56
N LEU A 29 -4.33 -4.07 -0.64
CA LEU A 29 -4.06 -4.15 0.80
C LEU A 29 -3.46 -5.52 1.20
N GLU A 30 -3.89 -6.60 0.55
CA GLU A 30 -3.33 -7.94 0.74
C GLU A 30 -1.86 -7.99 0.32
N ILE A 31 -1.54 -7.47 -0.86
CA ILE A 31 -0.16 -7.44 -1.38
C ILE A 31 0.73 -6.55 -0.49
N ALA A 32 0.23 -5.37 -0.09
CA ALA A 32 0.96 -4.50 0.83
C ALA A 32 1.22 -5.19 2.19
N GLY A 33 0.25 -5.92 2.73
CA GLY A 33 0.36 -6.65 3.99
C GLY A 33 1.40 -7.78 3.98
N LYS A 34 1.74 -8.35 2.81
CA LYS A 34 2.80 -9.38 2.70
C LYS A 34 4.20 -8.84 2.98
N VAL A 35 4.42 -7.55 2.76
CA VAL A 35 5.75 -6.91 2.88
C VAL A 35 5.82 -5.87 4.01
N PHE A 36 4.67 -5.33 4.42
CA PHE A 36 4.59 -4.37 5.51
C PHE A 36 4.73 -5.06 6.87
N ARG A 37 5.65 -4.55 7.70
CA ARG A 37 5.79 -4.97 9.11
C ARG A 37 5.43 -3.79 9.99
N THR A 38 4.36 -3.95 10.75
CA THR A 38 3.83 -2.95 11.67
C THR A 38 4.44 -3.11 13.06
N ALA A 39 4.61 -1.98 13.76
CA ALA A 39 5.02 -1.96 15.16
C ALA A 39 3.83 -2.02 16.13
N ALA A 40 2.60 -1.89 15.64
CA ALA A 40 1.41 -1.62 16.46
C ALA A 40 0.26 -2.63 16.29
N CYS A 41 0.24 -3.43 15.24
CA CYS A 41 -0.82 -4.43 15.01
C CYS A 41 -0.25 -5.72 14.41
N ALA A 42 -1.04 -6.80 14.38
CA ALA A 42 -0.64 -8.05 13.74
C ALA A 42 -0.91 -8.04 12.23
N ASP A 43 -1.90 -7.26 11.78
CA ASP A 43 -2.35 -7.19 10.39
C ASP A 43 -2.59 -5.73 9.99
N LEU A 44 -2.07 -5.32 8.82
CA LEU A 44 -2.26 -3.98 8.25
C LEU A 44 -3.74 -3.60 8.13
N ARG A 45 -4.62 -4.57 7.84
CA ARG A 45 -6.07 -4.37 7.71
C ARG A 45 -6.75 -3.95 9.01
N GLN A 46 -6.10 -4.13 10.15
CA GLN A 46 -6.60 -3.73 11.47
C GLN A 46 -6.20 -2.30 11.85
N SER A 47 -5.31 -1.67 11.08
CA SER A 47 -4.89 -0.29 11.32
C SER A 47 -6.07 0.67 11.13
N GLU A 48 -6.18 1.71 11.97
CA GLU A 48 -7.31 2.65 11.97
C GLU A 48 -7.61 3.25 10.58
N GLY A 49 -6.57 3.52 9.78
CA GLY A 49 -6.71 4.06 8.42
C GLY A 49 -7.20 3.07 7.34
N TYR A 50 -7.36 1.79 7.67
CA TYR A 50 -7.72 0.71 6.74
C TYR A 50 -8.92 -0.13 7.20
N ARG A 51 -9.61 0.29 8.27
CA ARG A 51 -10.87 -0.32 8.70
C ARG A 51 -12.01 0.25 7.84
N THR A 52 -12.51 -0.53 6.89
CA THR A 52 -13.71 -0.20 6.08
C THR A 52 -14.94 -0.94 6.57
#